data_AF-A0A370I1S8-F1
#
_entry.id   AF-A0A370I1S8-F1
#
_cell.length_a   1.000
_cell.length_b   1.000
_cell.length_c   1.000
_cell.angle_alpha   90.00
_cell.angle_beta   90.00
_cell.angle_gamma   90.00
#
_symmetry.space_group_name_H-M   'P 1'
#
loop_
_entity.id
_entity.type
_entity.pdbx_description
1 polymer ?
#
loop_
_entity_poly.entity_id
_entity_poly.type
_entity_poly.pdbx_seq_one_letter_code
_entity_poly.pdbx_strand_id
1 'polypeptide(L)'
;MGPLDDDGATPLPTSLLTVLLSWRSGQELDAQALLLAADGRVRSRSDAVYYNAPRHPSQAVTLDQRPEPRTARLSVSLPRTESDVVCVVLAGSIREEALTELARPALTVFDAEGPVARCDITPAPGARAMEFARLLWREGRWWFCPTGMGYAGLAELFAAFGVRAIPLDRDDIPARAEETPPPPEPRRPDWHPDPDDPEALRWWDGEQWTDATTARVAQDSRLCPRCGRRRGWRVLGAPAPCRTCAGEIEDYLESWRARVWRVLTSEGPRGRAWDELWTALRRQRIDIDTGRAALRGPGLAYVERLAAFVVADGEVGADELDQFETAVDALALTGPQVEELRRWVQRGRTLSRLRAGELPVRRAPGLHLDPEETVHLDLPAVRIRQLARGPRPTEGRLICSSRKLRFIGPEAGIELPWSRIVSVTVADGVVEVAATSARGGASFEVEDPDLVAAALEGALRVAKRLTLAPGRRDRRSIPPELKAQVWQRDGGRCVDCGATHYLEFDHIIPLSRGGATSAANLQILCRGCNRTKGARI
;
A
#
# COMPACT_ATOMS: atom_id res chain seq x y z
N MET A 1 -28.91 17.25 -25.31
CA MET A 1 -28.43 18.55 -24.79
C MET A 1 -28.43 19.53 -25.95
N GLY A 2 -29.47 20.36 -26.08
CA GLY A 2 -29.53 21.39 -27.13
C GLY A 2 -28.54 22.53 -26.84
N PRO A 3 -28.16 23.33 -27.85
CA PRO A 3 -27.27 24.47 -27.65
C PRO A 3 -28.05 25.52 -26.86
N LEU A 4 -27.67 25.75 -25.60
CA LEU A 4 -28.02 26.98 -24.90
C LEU A 4 -26.99 28.01 -25.37
N ASP A 5 -27.49 29.06 -26.03
CA ASP A 5 -26.72 30.17 -26.56
C ASP A 5 -25.76 30.77 -25.52
N ASP A 6 -24.60 31.19 -26.00
CA ASP A 6 -23.37 31.59 -25.29
C ASP A 6 -23.47 32.92 -24.51
N ASP A 7 -24.68 33.41 -24.24
CA ASP A 7 -24.90 34.70 -23.58
C ASP A 7 -24.85 34.53 -22.04
N GLY A 8 -23.64 34.60 -21.47
CA GLY A 8 -23.44 34.87 -20.04
C GLY A 8 -22.72 33.80 -19.23
N ALA A 9 -21.98 32.88 -19.85
CA ALA A 9 -21.17 31.90 -19.13
C ALA A 9 -19.87 32.53 -18.56
N THR A 10 -19.64 32.39 -17.25
CA THR A 10 -18.45 32.92 -16.56
C THR A 10 -17.53 31.77 -16.13
N PRO A 11 -16.23 31.78 -16.45
CA PRO A 11 -15.32 30.72 -16.01
C PRO A 11 -15.13 30.78 -14.48
N LEU A 12 -15.17 29.62 -13.83
CA LEU A 12 -14.96 29.49 -12.39
C LEU A 12 -13.58 28.89 -12.08
N PRO A 13 -12.95 29.29 -10.96
CA PRO A 13 -11.79 28.59 -10.44
C PRO A 13 -12.21 27.21 -9.90
N THR A 14 -11.38 26.18 -10.12
CA THR A 14 -11.59 24.85 -9.54
C THR A 14 -11.16 24.88 -8.07
N SER A 15 -11.99 25.47 -7.22
CA SER A 15 -11.74 25.67 -5.79
C SER A 15 -12.99 25.40 -4.95
N LEU A 16 -12.92 25.68 -3.65
CA LEU A 16 -14.11 25.73 -2.80
C LEU A 16 -14.84 27.05 -3.04
N LEU A 17 -16.10 26.96 -3.43
CA LEU A 17 -16.98 28.08 -3.70
C LEU A 17 -18.05 28.21 -2.63
N THR A 18 -18.42 29.44 -2.29
CA THR A 18 -19.62 29.76 -1.52
C THR A 18 -20.67 30.32 -2.48
N VAL A 19 -21.80 29.64 -2.61
CA VAL A 19 -22.97 30.13 -3.33
C VAL A 19 -23.93 30.75 -2.33
N LEU A 20 -24.21 32.04 -2.49
CA LEU A 20 -25.12 32.81 -1.66
C LEU A 20 -26.31 33.27 -2.50
N LEU A 21 -27.50 32.83 -2.08
CA LEU A 21 -28.77 33.38 -2.51
C LEU A 21 -29.20 34.44 -1.51
N SER A 22 -29.64 35.61 -2.00
CA SER A 22 -30.14 36.70 -1.15
C SER A 22 -31.36 37.37 -1.77
N TRP A 23 -32.28 37.81 -0.92
CA TRP A 23 -33.51 38.52 -1.30
C TRP A 23 -33.89 39.54 -0.22
N ARG A 24 -34.92 40.37 -0.46
CA ARG A 24 -35.29 41.47 0.46
C ARG A 24 -36.66 41.34 1.12
N SER A 25 -37.50 40.43 0.65
CA SER A 25 -38.85 40.21 1.17
C SER A 25 -38.86 39.25 2.37
N GLY A 26 -40.04 38.98 2.95
CA GLY A 26 -40.21 38.18 4.17
C GLY A 26 -40.36 36.67 3.94
N GLN A 27 -40.59 36.24 2.70
CA GLN A 27 -40.76 34.84 2.33
C GLN A 27 -39.46 34.06 2.55
N GLU A 28 -39.59 32.78 2.90
CA GLU A 28 -38.45 31.87 2.97
C GLU A 28 -38.24 31.18 1.62
N LEU A 29 -37.02 31.31 1.08
CA LEU A 29 -36.55 30.59 -0.09
C LEU A 29 -35.62 29.46 0.37
N ASP A 30 -35.98 28.22 0.04
CA ASP A 30 -35.13 27.06 0.27
C ASP A 30 -34.19 26.87 -0.92
N ALA A 31 -32.90 26.66 -0.66
CA ALA A 31 -31.90 26.38 -1.69
C ALA A 31 -31.69 24.88 -1.86
N GLN A 32 -31.47 24.45 -3.11
CA GLN A 32 -31.13 23.08 -3.46
C GLN A 32 -29.99 23.04 -4.46
N ALA A 33 -29.31 21.89 -4.51
CA ALA A 33 -28.35 21.57 -5.56
C ALA A 33 -28.54 20.14 -6.08
N LEU A 34 -28.39 19.95 -7.39
CA LEU A 34 -28.46 18.63 -8.03
C LEU A 34 -27.17 18.36 -8.80
N LEU A 35 -26.51 17.25 -8.52
CA LEU A 35 -25.30 16.82 -9.19
C LEU A 35 -25.68 15.88 -10.34
N LEU A 36 -25.36 16.26 -11.57
CA LEU A 36 -25.79 15.55 -12.78
C LEU A 36 -24.63 14.90 -13.51
N ALA A 37 -24.89 13.70 -14.02
CA ALA A 37 -24.01 13.00 -14.94
C ALA A 37 -24.15 13.54 -16.38
N ALA A 38 -23.37 13.00 -17.30
CA ALA A 38 -23.33 13.44 -18.70
C ALA A 38 -24.67 13.26 -19.45
N ASP A 39 -25.57 12.43 -18.96
CA ASP A 39 -26.93 12.25 -19.47
C ASP A 39 -27.91 13.35 -19.02
N GLY A 40 -27.45 14.28 -18.16
CA GLY A 40 -28.25 15.37 -17.61
C GLY A 40 -29.19 14.94 -16.48
N ARG A 41 -28.97 13.77 -15.88
CA ARG A 41 -29.76 13.24 -14.75
C ARG A 41 -28.88 13.02 -13.53
N VAL A 42 -29.51 12.92 -12.36
CA VAL A 42 -28.84 12.45 -11.15
C VAL A 42 -28.49 10.95 -11.30
N ARG A 43 -27.36 10.51 -10.73
CA ARG A 43 -26.98 9.07 -10.74
C ARG A 43 -27.81 8.29 -9.72
N SER A 44 -28.12 8.95 -8.60
CA SER A 44 -28.95 8.41 -7.52
C SER A 44 -29.63 9.53 -6.75
N ARG A 45 -30.55 9.19 -5.83
CA ARG A 45 -31.17 10.18 -4.92
C ARG A 45 -30.15 10.94 -4.05
N SER A 46 -28.97 10.36 -3.83
CA SER A 46 -27.90 10.96 -3.02
C SER A 46 -27.20 12.14 -3.69
N ASP A 47 -27.38 12.31 -5.01
CA ASP A 47 -26.87 13.44 -5.77
C ASP A 47 -27.76 14.70 -5.64
N ALA A 48 -28.86 14.61 -4.89
CA ALA A 48 -29.72 15.75 -4.56
C ALA A 48 -29.41 16.28 -3.17
N VAL A 49 -28.97 17.53 -3.08
CA VAL A 49 -28.72 18.26 -1.83
C VAL A 49 -29.83 19.27 -1.60
N TYR A 50 -30.53 19.12 -0.48
CA TYR A 50 -31.68 19.96 -0.10
C TYR A 50 -31.87 19.88 1.42
N TYR A 51 -32.92 20.50 1.97
CA TYR A 51 -33.08 20.64 3.42
C TYR A 51 -32.96 19.31 4.20
N ASN A 52 -33.62 18.23 3.75
CA ASN A 52 -33.59 16.91 4.42
C ASN A 52 -32.34 16.08 4.08
N ALA A 53 -31.58 16.45 3.05
CA ALA A 53 -30.30 15.84 2.70
C ALA A 53 -29.25 16.94 2.50
N PRO A 54 -28.78 17.60 3.58
CA PRO A 54 -28.04 18.86 3.48
C PRO A 54 -26.59 18.68 2.99
N ARG A 55 -26.13 17.46 2.71
CA ARG A 55 -24.75 17.18 2.31
C ARG A 55 -24.70 16.05 1.30
N HIS A 56 -23.94 16.25 0.24
CA HIS A 56 -23.59 15.20 -0.70
C HIS A 56 -22.61 14.18 -0.04
N PRO A 57 -22.68 12.86 -0.33
CA PRO A 57 -21.77 11.86 0.24
C PRO A 57 -20.27 12.17 0.03
N SER A 58 -19.90 12.71 -1.13
CA SER A 58 -18.51 13.12 -1.41
C SER A 58 -18.10 14.43 -0.73
N GLN A 59 -19.03 15.11 -0.05
CA GLN A 59 -18.89 16.46 0.48
C GLN A 59 -18.62 17.53 -0.60
N ALA A 60 -18.86 17.22 -1.87
CA ALA A 60 -18.75 18.19 -2.97
C ALA A 60 -19.75 19.35 -2.83
N VAL A 61 -20.93 19.12 -2.26
CA VAL A 61 -21.91 20.17 -1.98
C VAL A 61 -22.48 20.02 -0.58
N THR A 62 -22.57 21.12 0.16
CA THR A 62 -23.22 21.18 1.48
C THR A 62 -24.11 22.40 1.59
N LEU A 63 -25.34 22.22 2.05
CA LEU A 63 -26.31 23.26 2.35
C LEU A 63 -26.15 23.73 3.81
N ASP A 64 -26.13 25.05 4.00
CA ASP A 64 -26.25 25.65 5.32
C ASP A 64 -27.71 25.61 5.79
N GLN A 65 -27.97 24.87 6.87
CA GLN A 65 -29.30 24.73 7.45
C GLN A 65 -29.67 25.85 8.44
N ARG A 66 -28.74 26.76 8.73
CA ARG A 66 -28.96 27.93 9.61
C ARG A 66 -28.39 29.21 8.97
N PRO A 67 -28.85 29.56 7.74
CA PRO A 67 -28.37 30.77 7.08
C PRO A 67 -28.84 32.03 7.82
N GLU A 68 -28.21 33.16 7.54
CA GLU A 68 -28.69 34.45 8.01
C GLU A 68 -30.08 34.76 7.42
N PRO A 69 -30.94 35.53 8.12
CA PRO A 69 -32.26 35.87 7.61
C PRO A 69 -32.21 36.45 6.19
N ARG A 70 -33.12 35.99 5.32
CA ARG A 70 -33.23 36.40 3.90
C ARG A 70 -32.02 36.00 3.05
N THR A 71 -31.31 34.96 3.47
CA THR A 71 -30.25 34.33 2.68
C THR A 71 -30.41 32.81 2.67
N ALA A 72 -29.82 32.18 1.67
CA ALA A 72 -29.58 30.74 1.66
C ALA A 72 -28.18 30.49 1.11
N ARG A 73 -27.44 29.56 1.71
CA ARG A 73 -26.01 29.35 1.42
C ARG A 73 -25.71 27.89 1.12
N LEU A 74 -25.00 27.65 0.02
CA LEU A 74 -24.40 26.37 -0.33
C LEU A 74 -22.88 26.52 -0.40
N SER A 75 -22.14 25.54 0.10
CA SER A 75 -20.71 25.40 -0.16
C SER A 75 -20.50 24.34 -1.23
N VAL A 76 -19.78 24.67 -2.29
CA VAL A 76 -19.54 23.79 -3.45
C VAL A 76 -18.04 23.61 -3.65
N SER A 77 -17.51 22.42 -3.38
CA SER A 77 -16.11 22.05 -3.55
C SER A 77 -15.90 21.37 -4.90
N LEU A 78 -15.57 22.15 -5.93
CA LEU A 78 -15.30 21.63 -7.28
C LEU A 78 -14.16 20.60 -7.34
N PRO A 79 -13.08 20.69 -6.54
CA PRO A 79 -12.05 19.65 -6.48
C PRO A 79 -12.52 18.31 -5.90
N ARG A 80 -13.61 18.30 -5.13
CA ARG A 80 -14.21 17.08 -4.54
C ARG A 80 -15.37 16.53 -5.36
N THR A 81 -15.76 17.22 -6.42
CA THR A 81 -16.76 16.73 -7.36
C THR A 81 -16.21 15.50 -8.07
N GLU A 82 -16.94 14.40 -8.01
CA GLU A 82 -16.55 13.14 -8.65
C GLU A 82 -16.50 13.28 -10.18
N SER A 83 -15.64 12.51 -10.85
CA SER A 83 -15.41 12.62 -12.31
C SER A 83 -16.66 12.40 -13.16
N ASP A 84 -17.63 11.65 -12.65
CA ASP A 84 -18.86 11.33 -13.36
C ASP A 84 -19.90 12.47 -13.30
N VAL A 85 -19.69 13.45 -12.42
CA VAL A 85 -20.54 14.65 -12.29
C VAL A 85 -19.99 15.74 -13.19
N VAL A 86 -20.74 16.09 -14.22
CA VAL A 86 -20.35 17.12 -15.20
C VAL A 86 -21.14 18.41 -15.05
N CYS A 87 -22.16 18.43 -14.18
CA CYS A 87 -23.00 19.60 -13.94
C CYS A 87 -23.48 19.64 -12.49
N VAL A 88 -23.45 20.82 -11.86
CA VAL A 88 -24.13 21.10 -10.59
C VAL A 88 -25.20 22.14 -10.84
N VAL A 89 -26.47 21.76 -10.72
CA VAL A 89 -27.60 22.70 -10.83
C VAL A 89 -27.80 23.39 -9.49
N LEU A 90 -27.96 24.70 -9.50
CA LEU A 90 -28.27 25.54 -8.35
C LEU A 90 -29.73 26.01 -8.48
N ALA A 91 -30.58 25.60 -7.55
CA ALA A 91 -32.01 25.82 -7.60
C ALA A 91 -32.55 26.35 -6.27
N GLY A 92 -33.80 26.79 -6.28
CA GLY A 92 -34.53 27.10 -5.06
C GLY A 92 -36.04 27.03 -5.22
N SER A 93 -36.74 26.99 -4.09
CA SER A 93 -38.19 26.89 -4.03
C SER A 93 -38.82 27.64 -2.85
N ILE A 94 -40.08 28.04 -3.02
CA ILE A 94 -40.94 28.62 -1.98
C ILE A 94 -42.17 27.70 -1.79
N ARG A 95 -42.71 27.68 -0.57
CA ARG A 95 -43.83 26.80 -0.18
C ARG A 95 -45.20 27.29 -0.66
N GLU A 96 -45.59 28.48 -0.23
CA GLU A 96 -46.99 28.95 -0.35
C GLU A 96 -47.22 29.88 -1.53
N GLU A 97 -46.30 30.82 -1.74
CA GLU A 97 -46.43 31.88 -2.74
C GLU A 97 -45.60 31.58 -4.00
N ALA A 98 -45.84 32.36 -5.06
CA ALA A 98 -45.03 32.29 -6.27
C ALA A 98 -43.65 32.94 -6.05
N LEU A 99 -42.61 32.44 -6.73
CA LEU A 99 -41.26 33.01 -6.67
C LEU A 99 -41.22 34.49 -7.09
N THR A 100 -42.22 34.97 -7.85
CA THR A 100 -42.38 36.37 -8.26
C THR A 100 -42.58 37.34 -7.09
N GLU A 101 -42.99 36.84 -5.92
CA GLU A 101 -43.13 37.65 -4.69
C GLU A 101 -41.79 37.93 -4.00
N LEU A 102 -40.69 37.30 -4.43
CA LEU A 102 -39.35 37.62 -3.94
C LEU A 102 -38.91 38.99 -4.41
N ALA A 103 -38.63 39.88 -3.45
CA ALA A 103 -38.08 41.20 -3.77
C ALA A 103 -36.58 41.11 -4.06
N ARG A 104 -36.20 41.27 -5.34
CA ARG A 104 -34.80 41.33 -5.84
C ARG A 104 -33.95 40.10 -5.46
N PRO A 105 -34.36 38.87 -5.82
CA PRO A 105 -33.54 37.69 -5.59
C PRO A 105 -32.28 37.72 -6.46
N ALA A 106 -31.15 37.31 -5.91
CA ALA A 106 -29.90 37.17 -6.65
C ALA A 106 -29.04 36.03 -6.12
N LEU A 107 -28.30 35.39 -7.02
CA LEU A 107 -27.31 34.35 -6.73
C LEU A 107 -25.92 34.94 -6.96
N THR A 108 -25.06 34.87 -5.93
CA THR A 108 -23.65 35.26 -6.04
C THR A 108 -22.76 34.10 -5.63
N VAL A 109 -21.75 33.81 -6.45
CA VAL A 109 -20.73 32.80 -6.20
C VAL A 109 -19.47 33.51 -5.75
N PHE A 110 -18.91 33.07 -4.64
CA PHE A 110 -17.66 33.56 -4.06
C PHE A 110 -16.62 32.46 -4.05
N ASP A 111 -15.37 32.81 -4.29
CA ASP A 111 -14.21 31.99 -3.92
C ASP A 111 -13.56 32.53 -2.63
N ALA A 112 -12.31 32.18 -2.37
CA ALA A 112 -11.58 32.67 -1.20
C ALA A 112 -11.19 34.16 -1.29
N GLU A 113 -11.13 34.74 -2.49
CA GLU A 113 -10.68 36.10 -2.76
C GLU A 113 -11.85 37.08 -2.90
N GLY A 114 -13.03 36.61 -3.32
CA GLY A 114 -14.23 37.45 -3.42
C GLY A 114 -15.30 36.90 -4.35
N PRO A 115 -16.25 37.74 -4.81
CA PRO A 115 -17.28 37.32 -5.75
C PRO A 115 -16.68 37.03 -7.14
N VAL A 116 -16.92 35.83 -7.67
CA VAL A 116 -16.43 35.38 -8.98
C VAL A 116 -17.52 35.29 -10.04
N ALA A 117 -18.78 35.16 -9.64
CA ALA A 117 -19.91 35.20 -10.55
C ALA A 117 -21.18 35.68 -9.83
N ARG A 118 -22.09 36.30 -10.58
CA ARG A 118 -23.39 36.75 -10.06
C ARG A 118 -24.44 36.72 -11.16
N CYS A 119 -25.66 36.34 -10.82
CA CYS A 119 -26.85 36.59 -11.64
C CYS A 119 -27.98 37.16 -10.77
N ASP A 120 -28.68 38.14 -11.32
CA ASP A 120 -29.96 38.58 -10.76
C ASP A 120 -31.05 37.64 -11.26
N ILE A 121 -31.87 37.14 -10.35
CA ILE A 121 -32.88 36.12 -10.66
C ILE A 121 -34.16 36.84 -11.08
N THR A 122 -34.69 36.47 -12.25
CA THR A 122 -36.02 36.91 -12.71
C THR A 122 -36.97 35.72 -12.61
N PRO A 123 -37.80 35.63 -11.55
CA PRO A 123 -38.70 34.51 -11.36
C PRO A 123 -39.69 34.34 -12.52
N ALA A 124 -39.87 33.09 -12.98
CA ALA A 124 -40.89 32.78 -13.98
C ALA A 124 -42.30 32.94 -13.36
N PRO A 125 -43.28 33.51 -14.09
CA PRO A 125 -44.65 33.66 -13.59
C PRO A 125 -45.26 32.33 -13.15
N GLY A 126 -45.82 32.28 -11.93
CA GLY A 126 -46.47 31.08 -11.37
C GLY A 126 -45.53 29.96 -10.93
N ALA A 127 -44.21 30.08 -11.12
CA ALA A 127 -43.25 29.09 -10.66
C ALA A 127 -43.08 29.17 -9.13
N ARG A 128 -43.07 28.00 -8.47
CA ARG A 128 -42.74 27.85 -7.04
C ARG A 128 -41.37 27.23 -6.81
N ALA A 129 -40.75 26.67 -7.85
CA ALA A 129 -39.36 26.24 -7.86
C ALA A 129 -38.68 26.68 -9.16
N MET A 130 -37.37 26.91 -9.14
CA MET A 130 -36.65 27.42 -10.30
C MET A 130 -35.17 27.05 -10.27
N GLU A 131 -34.60 26.80 -11.46
CA GLU A 131 -33.16 26.72 -11.69
C GLU A 131 -32.59 28.12 -11.87
N PHE A 132 -31.69 28.53 -10.99
CA PHE A 132 -31.06 29.85 -11.03
C PHE A 132 -29.78 29.87 -11.86
N ALA A 133 -28.97 28.82 -11.74
CA ALA A 133 -27.74 28.68 -12.50
C ALA A 133 -27.27 27.22 -12.54
N ARG A 134 -26.31 26.94 -13.41
CA ARG A 134 -25.59 25.66 -13.49
C ARG A 134 -24.08 25.89 -13.43
N LEU A 135 -23.38 25.02 -12.74
CA LEU A 135 -21.92 24.91 -12.81
C LEU A 135 -21.61 23.76 -13.76
N LEU A 136 -21.03 24.03 -14.93
CA LEU A 136 -20.80 23.04 -16.00
C LEU A 136 -19.32 22.75 -16.18
N TRP A 137 -18.96 21.47 -16.23
CA TRP A 137 -17.62 21.04 -16.62
C TRP A 137 -17.52 20.92 -18.15
N ARG A 138 -16.69 21.76 -18.78
CA ARG A 138 -16.45 21.75 -20.22
C ARG A 138 -14.99 22.12 -20.52
N GLU A 139 -14.37 21.41 -21.46
CA GLU A 139 -13.01 21.71 -21.95
C GLU A 139 -11.95 21.83 -20.83
N GLY A 140 -12.08 21.01 -19.79
CA GLY A 140 -11.13 21.00 -18.66
C GLY A 140 -11.32 22.13 -17.64
N ARG A 141 -12.45 22.85 -17.69
CA ARG A 141 -12.76 23.95 -16.76
C ARG A 141 -14.23 23.95 -16.34
N TRP A 142 -14.49 24.52 -15.16
CA TRP A 142 -15.86 24.79 -14.68
C TRP A 142 -16.35 26.17 -15.17
N TRP A 143 -17.62 26.22 -15.55
CA TRP A 143 -18.31 27.41 -16.05
C TRP A 143 -19.59 27.64 -15.25
N PHE A 144 -19.80 28.87 -14.81
CA PHE A 144 -21.06 29.34 -14.25
C PHE A 144 -21.97 29.79 -15.39
N CYS A 145 -23.14 29.18 -15.52
CA CYS A 145 -24.12 29.49 -16.55
C CYS A 145 -25.45 29.86 -15.88
N PRO A 146 -25.85 31.15 -15.88
CA PRO A 146 -27.17 31.56 -15.43
C PRO A 146 -28.27 30.83 -16.19
N THR A 147 -29.37 30.51 -15.49
CA THR A 147 -30.55 29.87 -16.08
C THR A 147 -31.82 30.60 -15.68
N GLY A 148 -32.96 30.17 -16.22
CA GLY A 148 -34.26 30.79 -15.95
C GLY A 148 -35.43 29.82 -15.89
N MET A 149 -35.17 28.51 -15.76
CA MET A 149 -36.22 27.50 -15.90
C MET A 149 -37.05 27.38 -14.62
N GLY A 150 -38.33 27.72 -14.71
CA GLY A 150 -39.29 27.62 -13.60
C GLY A 150 -40.12 26.33 -13.66
N TYR A 151 -40.57 25.89 -12.49
CA TYR A 151 -41.36 24.69 -12.25
C TYR A 151 -42.52 25.01 -11.29
N ALA A 152 -43.62 24.25 -11.40
CA ALA A 152 -44.81 24.46 -10.56
C ALA A 152 -44.56 24.12 -9.08
N GLY A 153 -43.46 23.42 -8.77
CA GLY A 153 -43.01 23.14 -7.41
C GLY A 153 -41.75 22.27 -7.36
N LEU A 154 -41.21 22.06 -6.16
CA LEU A 154 -39.97 21.31 -5.94
C LEU A 154 -40.03 19.87 -6.47
N ALA A 155 -41.19 19.21 -6.33
CA ALA A 155 -41.41 17.85 -6.81
C ALA A 155 -41.22 17.71 -8.32
N GLU A 156 -41.71 18.70 -9.08
CA GLU A 156 -41.60 18.70 -10.54
C GLU A 156 -40.16 18.99 -10.98
N LEU A 157 -39.49 19.95 -10.32
CA LEU A 157 -38.08 20.23 -10.54
C LEU A 157 -37.24 18.96 -10.33
N PHE A 158 -37.45 18.26 -9.21
CA PHE A 158 -36.73 17.03 -8.89
C PHE A 158 -37.02 15.91 -9.89
N ALA A 159 -38.29 15.74 -10.26
CA ALA A 159 -38.69 14.75 -11.26
C ALA A 159 -38.05 15.00 -12.64
N ALA A 160 -37.87 16.27 -13.04
CA ALA A 160 -37.23 16.65 -14.29
C ALA A 160 -35.78 16.12 -14.40
N PHE A 161 -35.08 16.02 -13.27
CA PHE A 161 -33.71 15.51 -13.18
C PHE A 161 -33.61 14.03 -12.79
N GLY A 162 -34.73 13.32 -12.69
CA GLY A 162 -34.76 11.89 -12.40
C GLY A 162 -34.83 11.52 -10.92
N VAL A 163 -35.04 12.50 -10.03
CA VAL A 163 -35.22 12.26 -8.60
C VAL A 163 -36.68 11.86 -8.34
N ARG A 164 -36.93 10.63 -7.87
CA ARG A 164 -38.28 10.10 -7.60
C ARG A 164 -38.47 9.75 -6.12
N ALA A 165 -39.68 9.99 -5.60
CA ALA A 165 -40.16 9.57 -4.28
C ALA A 165 -39.27 10.04 -3.10
N ILE A 166 -39.40 11.31 -2.70
CA ILE A 166 -38.77 11.83 -1.48
C ILE A 166 -39.78 12.69 -0.70
N PRO A 167 -39.76 12.70 0.64
CA PRO A 167 -40.50 13.70 1.43
C PRO A 167 -39.90 15.08 1.20
N LEU A 168 -40.69 15.97 0.59
CA LEU A 168 -40.25 17.32 0.19
C LEU A 168 -40.72 18.41 1.16
N ASP A 169 -41.59 18.07 2.10
CA ASP A 169 -42.07 19.00 3.13
C ASP A 169 -41.18 18.97 4.37
N ARG A 170 -40.96 20.16 4.95
CA ARG A 170 -40.24 20.38 6.22
C ARG A 170 -40.97 19.78 7.43
N ASP A 171 -42.30 19.64 7.32
CA ASP A 171 -43.18 19.17 8.40
C ASP A 171 -43.57 17.69 8.25
N ASP A 172 -43.42 17.11 7.06
CA ASP A 172 -43.56 15.66 6.82
C ASP A 172 -42.23 14.96 7.10
N ILE A 173 -41.91 14.85 8.39
CA ILE A 173 -41.05 13.78 8.87
C ILE A 173 -41.98 12.54 8.92
N PRO A 174 -41.95 11.60 7.96
CA PRO A 174 -42.38 10.25 8.31
C PRO A 174 -41.50 9.89 9.50
N ALA A 175 -42.09 9.53 10.64
CA ALA A 175 -41.37 8.97 11.78
C ALA A 175 -40.31 8.06 11.19
N ARG A 176 -39.05 8.49 11.30
CA ARG A 176 -37.88 7.91 10.65
C ARG A 176 -38.14 6.41 10.64
N ALA A 177 -38.42 5.80 9.47
CA ALA A 177 -38.45 4.34 9.40
C ALA A 177 -37.15 3.95 10.08
N GLU A 178 -37.25 3.30 11.25
CA GLU A 178 -36.12 3.12 12.13
C GLU A 178 -35.11 2.30 11.34
N GLU A 179 -34.20 2.99 10.64
CA GLU A 179 -33.03 2.37 10.06
C GLU A 179 -32.34 1.75 11.25
N THR A 180 -32.41 0.42 11.30
CA THR A 180 -31.92 -0.37 12.41
C THR A 180 -30.53 0.15 12.75
N PRO A 181 -30.32 0.66 13.98
CA PRO A 181 -29.13 1.44 14.28
C PRO A 181 -27.88 0.61 13.97
N PRO A 182 -26.83 1.24 13.40
CA PRO A 182 -25.60 0.54 13.10
C PRO A 182 -24.99 -0.05 14.40
N PRO A 183 -24.28 -1.19 14.32
CA PRO A 183 -23.69 -1.80 15.50
C PRO A 183 -22.60 -0.90 16.11
N PRO A 184 -22.18 -1.12 17.38
CA PRO A 184 -21.23 -0.26 18.09
C PRO A 184 -19.84 -0.13 17.42
N GLU A 185 -19.45 -1.07 16.56
CA GLU A 185 -18.21 -1.00 15.74
C GLU A 185 -18.54 -1.12 14.23
N PRO A 186 -19.22 -0.14 13.62
CA PRO A 186 -19.85 -0.30 12.31
C PRO A 186 -18.86 -0.28 11.15
N ARG A 187 -17.58 0.00 11.37
CA ARG A 187 -16.58 -0.03 10.30
C ARG A 187 -16.02 -1.43 10.03
N ARG A 188 -16.29 -2.39 10.90
CA ARG A 188 -15.72 -3.74 10.83
C ARG A 188 -16.83 -4.72 10.48
N PRO A 189 -16.74 -5.43 9.35
CA PRO A 189 -17.72 -6.46 9.03
C PRO A 189 -17.65 -7.60 10.05
N ASP A 190 -18.74 -7.86 10.77
CA ASP A 190 -18.80 -8.90 11.81
C ASP A 190 -20.25 -9.34 12.10
N TRP A 191 -20.37 -10.39 12.92
CA TRP A 191 -21.64 -10.83 13.47
C TRP A 191 -21.97 -10.03 14.73
N HIS A 192 -23.15 -9.42 14.76
CA HIS A 192 -23.65 -8.68 15.92
C HIS A 192 -25.02 -9.23 16.36
N PRO A 193 -25.42 -9.04 17.63
CA PRO A 193 -26.80 -9.34 18.04
C PRO A 193 -27.78 -8.70 17.09
N ASP A 194 -28.74 -9.48 16.59
CA ASP A 194 -29.78 -8.94 15.71
C ASP A 194 -30.61 -7.93 16.51
N PRO A 195 -30.73 -6.68 16.04
CA PRO A 195 -31.55 -5.67 16.72
C PRO A 195 -33.03 -6.07 16.79
N ASP A 196 -33.49 -6.91 15.86
CA ASP A 196 -34.88 -7.36 15.77
C ASP A 196 -35.11 -8.70 16.51
N ASP A 197 -34.05 -9.50 16.72
CA ASP A 197 -34.09 -10.81 17.42
C ASP A 197 -32.88 -11.00 18.35
N PRO A 198 -33.04 -10.84 19.68
CA PRO A 198 -31.96 -11.00 20.66
C PRO A 198 -31.30 -12.39 20.69
N GLU A 199 -31.99 -13.43 20.20
CA GLU A 199 -31.50 -14.80 20.11
C GLU A 199 -30.77 -15.12 18.79
N ALA A 200 -30.77 -14.18 17.84
CA ALA A 200 -30.03 -14.27 16.60
C ALA A 200 -28.81 -13.35 16.58
N LEU A 201 -27.87 -13.70 15.72
CA LEU A 201 -26.83 -12.80 15.23
C LEU A 201 -27.15 -12.47 13.79
N ARG A 202 -26.99 -11.19 13.43
CA ARG A 202 -27.12 -10.69 12.06
C ARG A 202 -25.77 -10.18 11.57
N TRP A 203 -25.47 -10.41 10.29
CA TRP A 203 -24.21 -10.02 9.70
C TRP A 203 -24.26 -8.56 9.23
N TRP A 204 -23.31 -7.77 9.71
CA TRP A 204 -23.02 -6.41 9.24
C TRP A 204 -21.86 -6.46 8.25
N ASP A 205 -22.02 -5.87 7.06
CA ASP A 205 -21.00 -5.93 6.00
C ASP A 205 -19.99 -4.78 6.02
N GLY A 206 -20.10 -3.86 6.98
CA GLY A 206 -19.30 -2.63 7.07
C GLY A 206 -20.08 -1.37 6.71
N GLU A 207 -21.22 -1.50 6.05
CA GLU A 207 -22.05 -0.38 5.61
C GLU A 207 -23.52 -0.55 5.98
N GLN A 208 -24.04 -1.79 5.93
CA GLN A 208 -25.44 -2.11 6.22
C GLN A 208 -25.62 -3.51 6.84
N TRP A 209 -26.78 -3.69 7.47
CA TRP A 209 -27.25 -5.01 7.93
C TRP A 209 -27.65 -5.85 6.72
N THR A 210 -27.16 -7.09 6.66
CA THR A 210 -27.52 -8.05 5.60
C THR A 210 -28.60 -9.02 6.06
N ASP A 211 -29.19 -9.78 5.14
CA ASP A 211 -30.19 -10.82 5.45
C ASP A 211 -29.58 -12.09 6.05
N ALA A 212 -28.25 -12.16 6.18
CA ALA A 212 -27.60 -13.32 6.76
C ALA A 212 -27.75 -13.31 8.28
N THR A 213 -28.45 -14.31 8.82
CA THR A 213 -28.68 -14.52 10.24
C THR A 213 -28.18 -15.90 10.70
N THR A 214 -27.84 -16.03 11.97
CA THR A 214 -27.47 -17.30 12.61
C THR A 214 -27.89 -17.31 14.07
N ALA A 215 -28.21 -18.48 14.63
CA ALA A 215 -28.53 -18.59 16.05
C ALA A 215 -27.35 -18.15 16.94
N ARG A 216 -27.66 -17.34 17.95
CA ARG A 216 -26.75 -16.95 19.02
C ARG A 216 -26.65 -18.10 20.03
N VAL A 217 -25.45 -18.64 20.19
CA VAL A 217 -25.21 -19.73 21.16
C VAL A 217 -24.97 -19.12 22.54
N ALA A 218 -25.61 -19.68 23.56
CA ALA A 218 -25.38 -19.31 24.95
C ALA A 218 -23.90 -19.46 25.35
N GLN A 219 -23.38 -18.52 26.13
CA GLN A 219 -22.01 -18.55 26.63
C GLN A 219 -21.88 -19.58 27.79
N ASP A 220 -21.78 -20.87 27.44
CA ASP A 220 -21.49 -21.97 28.37
C ASP A 220 -20.23 -22.70 27.88
N SER A 221 -19.26 -22.89 28.78
CA SER A 221 -18.00 -23.62 28.51
C SER A 221 -18.23 -25.07 28.06
N ARG A 222 -19.39 -25.65 28.38
CA ARG A 222 -19.81 -26.99 27.96
C ARG A 222 -20.36 -27.05 26.55
N LEU A 223 -20.67 -25.91 25.92
CA LEU A 223 -21.25 -25.84 24.58
C LEU A 223 -20.21 -25.35 23.56
N CYS A 224 -20.39 -25.74 22.30
CA CYS A 224 -19.61 -25.21 21.21
C CYS A 224 -20.09 -23.80 20.86
N PRO A 225 -19.23 -22.76 20.88
CA PRO A 225 -19.62 -21.38 20.60
C PRO A 225 -20.05 -21.15 19.15
N ARG A 226 -19.76 -22.11 18.24
CA ARG A 226 -20.16 -22.05 16.82
C ARG A 226 -21.52 -22.72 16.56
N CYS A 227 -21.72 -23.94 17.07
CA CYS A 227 -22.90 -24.76 16.73
C CYS A 227 -23.80 -25.15 17.90
N GLY A 228 -23.47 -24.77 19.14
CA GLY A 228 -24.26 -25.09 20.33
C GLY A 228 -24.21 -26.54 20.82
N ARG A 229 -23.50 -27.46 20.12
CA ARG A 229 -23.38 -28.86 20.57
C ARG A 229 -22.53 -28.98 21.83
N ARG A 230 -22.89 -29.91 22.73
CA ARG A 230 -22.10 -30.21 23.94
C ARG A 230 -20.70 -30.69 23.59
N ARG A 231 -19.70 -30.13 24.26
CA ARG A 231 -18.28 -30.50 24.19
C ARG A 231 -17.96 -31.57 25.23
N GLY A 232 -17.02 -32.45 24.90
CA GLY A 232 -16.47 -33.39 25.87
C GLY A 232 -15.58 -32.68 26.90
N TRP A 233 -15.67 -33.07 28.16
CA TRP A 233 -14.86 -32.52 29.25
C TRP A 233 -13.53 -33.29 29.38
N ARG A 234 -12.41 -32.59 29.62
CA ARG A 234 -11.14 -33.21 30.03
C ARG A 234 -10.97 -33.03 31.54
N VAL A 235 -10.58 -34.10 32.24
CA VAL A 235 -10.50 -34.14 33.72
C VAL A 235 -9.56 -33.06 34.28
N LEU A 236 -8.59 -32.58 33.50
CA LEU A 236 -7.77 -31.39 33.75
C LEU A 236 -7.61 -30.60 32.43
N GLY A 237 -8.00 -29.33 32.41
CA GLY A 237 -7.78 -28.40 31.29
C GLY A 237 -9.06 -27.89 30.59
N ALA A 238 -8.88 -27.11 29.54
CA ALA A 238 -9.96 -26.52 28.74
C ALA A 238 -10.85 -27.60 28.08
N PRO A 239 -12.15 -27.32 27.85
CA PRO A 239 -13.05 -28.26 27.17
C PRO A 239 -12.50 -28.68 25.81
N ALA A 240 -12.67 -29.94 25.42
CA ALA A 240 -12.19 -30.42 24.13
C ALA A 240 -12.93 -29.68 22.99
N PRO A 241 -12.24 -29.36 21.86
CA PRO A 241 -12.89 -28.73 20.72
C PRO A 241 -14.00 -29.63 20.16
N CYS A 242 -15.04 -29.01 19.61
CA CYS A 242 -16.13 -29.75 18.97
C CYS A 242 -15.60 -30.43 17.70
N ARG A 243 -15.64 -31.77 17.63
CA ARG A 243 -15.06 -32.53 16.51
C ARG A 243 -15.69 -32.18 15.16
N THR A 244 -17.02 -32.03 15.11
CA THR A 244 -17.74 -31.66 13.88
C THR A 244 -17.30 -30.29 13.37
N CYS A 245 -17.36 -29.26 14.22
CA CYS A 245 -16.92 -27.94 13.81
C CYS A 245 -15.43 -27.88 13.49
N ALA A 246 -14.58 -28.65 14.19
CA ALA A 246 -13.16 -28.69 13.88
C ALA A 246 -12.89 -29.25 12.48
N GLY A 247 -13.61 -30.29 12.05
CA GLY A 247 -13.52 -30.82 10.69
C GLY A 247 -13.96 -29.81 9.63
N GLU A 248 -15.15 -29.23 9.79
CA GLU A 248 -15.66 -28.19 8.87
C GLU A 248 -14.75 -26.97 8.76
N ILE A 249 -14.13 -26.57 9.89
CA ILE A 249 -13.18 -25.45 9.92
C ILE A 249 -11.93 -25.83 9.14
N GLU A 250 -11.36 -27.02 9.35
CA GLU A 250 -10.16 -27.45 8.64
C GLU A 250 -10.39 -27.57 7.13
N ASP A 251 -11.52 -28.16 6.72
CA ASP A 251 -11.91 -28.27 5.30
C ASP A 251 -12.02 -26.88 4.66
N TYR A 252 -12.63 -25.92 5.37
CA TYR A 252 -12.69 -24.52 4.89
C TYR A 252 -11.31 -23.89 4.81
N LEU A 253 -10.47 -24.10 5.84
CA LEU A 253 -9.13 -23.52 5.94
C LEU A 253 -8.19 -24.03 4.84
N GLU A 254 -8.35 -25.25 4.34
CA GLU A 254 -7.58 -25.76 3.20
C GLU A 254 -7.75 -24.87 1.97
N SER A 255 -9.01 -24.60 1.57
CA SER A 255 -9.31 -23.69 0.46
C SER A 255 -8.88 -22.25 0.75
N TRP A 256 -9.00 -21.81 2.01
CA TRP A 256 -8.62 -20.48 2.45
C TRP A 256 -7.11 -20.25 2.36
N ARG A 257 -6.27 -21.21 2.74
CA ARG A 257 -4.80 -21.14 2.61
C ARG A 257 -4.37 -20.97 1.14
N ALA A 258 -5.03 -21.65 0.21
CA ALA A 258 -4.76 -21.47 -1.22
C ALA A 258 -5.13 -20.05 -1.70
N ARG A 259 -6.23 -19.48 -1.22
CA ARG A 259 -6.61 -18.07 -1.50
C ARG A 259 -5.62 -17.09 -0.88
N VAL A 260 -5.20 -17.30 0.36
CA VAL A 260 -4.16 -16.53 1.05
C VAL A 260 -2.89 -16.49 0.20
N TRP A 261 -2.40 -17.64 -0.24
CA TRP A 261 -1.19 -17.70 -1.07
C TRP A 261 -1.32 -16.87 -2.36
N ARG A 262 -2.48 -16.94 -3.02
CA ARG A 262 -2.74 -16.15 -4.23
C ARG A 262 -2.69 -14.65 -3.95
N VAL A 263 -3.38 -14.19 -2.91
CA VAL A 263 -3.40 -12.77 -2.52
C VAL A 263 -2.01 -12.29 -2.12
N LEU A 264 -1.28 -13.07 -1.31
CA LEU A 264 0.07 -12.73 -0.90
C LEU A 264 1.02 -12.57 -2.10
N THR A 265 0.92 -13.45 -3.09
CA THR A 265 1.80 -13.42 -4.27
C THR A 265 1.37 -12.43 -5.35
N SER A 266 0.15 -11.87 -5.30
CA SER A 266 -0.35 -10.87 -6.25
C SER A 266 -0.34 -9.44 -5.70
N GLU A 267 -0.90 -9.23 -4.51
CA GLU A 267 -1.15 -7.91 -3.90
C GLU A 267 -0.42 -7.72 -2.56
N GLY A 268 -0.05 -8.82 -1.90
CA GLY A 268 0.64 -8.81 -0.62
C GLY A 268 -0.29 -8.86 0.61
N PRO A 269 0.26 -8.75 1.83
CA PRO A 269 -0.48 -8.89 3.09
C PRO A 269 -1.21 -7.61 3.53
N ARG A 270 -1.70 -6.79 2.58
CA ARG A 270 -2.42 -5.53 2.84
C ARG A 270 -3.48 -5.29 1.75
N GLY A 271 -4.36 -4.33 2.01
CA GLY A 271 -5.36 -3.88 1.06
C GLY A 271 -6.63 -4.73 1.05
N ARG A 272 -7.53 -4.43 0.11
CA ARG A 272 -8.89 -4.95 0.10
C ARG A 272 -8.95 -6.47 -0.02
N ALA A 273 -8.21 -7.08 -0.94
CA ALA A 273 -8.21 -8.53 -1.13
C ALA A 273 -7.73 -9.27 0.13
N TRP A 274 -6.79 -8.67 0.86
CA TRP A 274 -6.32 -9.19 2.15
C TRP A 274 -7.39 -9.07 3.24
N ASP A 275 -8.05 -7.92 3.36
CA ASP A 275 -9.11 -7.69 4.35
C ASP A 275 -10.34 -8.58 4.11
N GLU A 276 -10.64 -8.88 2.84
CA GLU A 276 -11.70 -9.80 2.44
C GLU A 276 -11.44 -11.24 2.92
N LEU A 277 -10.18 -11.70 2.98
CA LEU A 277 -9.84 -13.03 3.50
C LEU A 277 -10.19 -13.16 4.99
N TRP A 278 -9.91 -12.12 5.79
CA TRP A 278 -10.23 -12.09 7.22
C TRP A 278 -11.73 -11.89 7.46
N THR A 279 -12.38 -11.10 6.61
CA THR A 279 -13.84 -10.93 6.62
C THR A 279 -14.54 -12.25 6.35
N ALA A 280 -14.04 -13.05 5.41
CA ALA A 280 -14.56 -14.37 5.11
C ALA A 280 -14.43 -15.34 6.31
N LEU A 281 -13.32 -15.29 7.08
CA LEU A 281 -13.18 -16.09 8.31
C LEU A 281 -14.20 -15.68 9.38
N ARG A 282 -14.38 -14.38 9.61
CA ARG A 282 -15.39 -13.87 10.55
C ARG A 282 -16.79 -14.31 10.16
N ARG A 283 -17.13 -14.22 8.87
CA ARG A 283 -18.42 -14.70 8.35
C ARG A 283 -18.65 -16.18 8.65
N GLN A 284 -17.60 -17.01 8.57
CA GLN A 284 -17.65 -18.44 8.95
C GLN A 284 -17.60 -18.71 10.46
N ARG A 285 -17.51 -17.66 11.29
CA ARG A 285 -17.35 -17.72 12.76
C ARG A 285 -16.12 -18.51 13.17
N ILE A 286 -15.04 -18.37 12.41
CA ILE A 286 -13.71 -18.91 12.75
C ILE A 286 -12.98 -17.83 13.55
N ASP A 287 -12.45 -18.20 14.71
CA ASP A 287 -11.74 -17.26 15.57
C ASP A 287 -10.40 -16.82 14.95
N ILE A 288 -9.94 -15.64 15.35
CA ILE A 288 -8.76 -15.01 14.77
C ILE A 288 -7.48 -15.81 15.03
N ASP A 289 -7.38 -16.52 16.16
CA ASP A 289 -6.18 -17.29 16.53
C ASP A 289 -6.06 -18.55 15.66
N THR A 290 -7.18 -19.24 15.42
CA THR A 290 -7.27 -20.33 14.45
C THR A 290 -6.89 -19.86 13.04
N GLY A 291 -7.40 -18.69 12.61
CA GLY A 291 -7.02 -18.08 11.34
C GLY A 291 -5.52 -17.75 11.24
N ARG A 292 -4.93 -17.17 12.30
CA ARG A 292 -3.49 -16.86 12.39
C ARG A 292 -2.63 -18.13 12.38
N ALA A 293 -3.06 -19.18 13.07
CA ALA A 293 -2.38 -20.47 13.05
C ALA A 293 -2.37 -21.07 11.62
N ALA A 294 -3.50 -21.00 10.92
CA ALA A 294 -3.61 -21.46 9.54
C ALA A 294 -2.80 -20.61 8.55
N LEU A 295 -2.64 -19.31 8.81
CA LEU A 295 -1.81 -18.39 8.02
C LEU A 295 -0.31 -18.68 8.13
N ARG A 296 0.15 -19.22 9.27
CA ARG A 296 1.59 -19.35 9.58
C ARG A 296 2.39 -20.04 8.47
N GLY A 297 1.87 -21.13 7.92
CA GLY A 297 2.51 -21.86 6.82
C GLY A 297 2.67 -21.03 5.54
N PRO A 298 1.58 -20.61 4.87
CA PRO A 298 1.67 -19.80 3.67
C PRO A 298 2.33 -18.43 3.89
N GLY A 299 2.18 -17.85 5.08
CA GLY A 299 2.87 -16.60 5.46
C GLY A 299 4.39 -16.77 5.51
N LEU A 300 4.88 -17.85 6.13
CA LEU A 300 6.32 -18.13 6.16
C LEU A 300 6.88 -18.36 4.75
N ALA A 301 6.20 -19.18 3.94
CA ALA A 301 6.60 -19.43 2.56
C ALA A 301 6.66 -18.14 1.71
N TYR A 302 5.75 -17.19 1.97
CA TYR A 302 5.74 -15.89 1.30
C TYR A 302 6.94 -15.03 1.73
N VAL A 303 7.24 -14.97 3.02
CA VAL A 303 8.39 -14.21 3.54
C VAL A 303 9.71 -14.83 3.08
N GLU A 304 9.82 -16.16 3.02
CA GLU A 304 10.98 -16.85 2.45
C GLU A 304 11.20 -16.49 0.97
N ARG A 305 10.12 -16.50 0.18
CA ARG A 305 10.14 -16.05 -1.21
C ARG A 305 10.60 -14.59 -1.31
N LEU A 306 10.05 -13.72 -0.47
CA LEU A 306 10.39 -12.30 -0.47
C LEU A 306 11.88 -12.07 -0.16
N ALA A 307 12.40 -12.72 0.89
CA ALA A 307 13.82 -12.67 1.22
C ALA A 307 14.72 -13.14 0.06
N ALA A 308 14.36 -14.27 -0.57
CA ALA A 308 15.09 -14.79 -1.72
C ALA A 308 15.11 -13.82 -2.90
N PHE A 309 13.98 -13.15 -3.17
CA PHE A 309 13.86 -12.19 -4.25
C PHE A 309 14.70 -10.93 -4.00
N VAL A 310 14.67 -10.43 -2.76
CA VAL A 310 15.42 -9.25 -2.33
C VAL A 310 16.93 -9.50 -2.43
N VAL A 311 17.41 -10.66 -2.00
CA VAL A 311 18.86 -10.95 -1.98
C VAL A 311 19.40 -11.40 -3.35
N ALA A 312 18.54 -11.88 -4.25
CA ALA A 312 18.93 -12.52 -5.51
C ALA A 312 19.91 -11.72 -6.39
N ASP A 313 19.80 -10.39 -6.41
CA ASP A 313 20.59 -9.55 -7.31
C ASP A 313 21.94 -9.14 -6.69
N GLY A 314 22.20 -9.53 -5.43
CA GLY A 314 23.39 -9.15 -4.68
C GLY A 314 23.41 -7.69 -4.22
N GLU A 315 22.34 -6.95 -4.50
CA GLU A 315 22.07 -5.58 -4.05
C GLU A 315 20.70 -5.55 -3.37
N VAL A 316 20.64 -4.98 -2.16
CA VAL A 316 19.43 -4.83 -1.36
C VAL A 316 19.23 -3.35 -1.03
N GLY A 317 18.14 -2.79 -1.54
CA GLY A 317 17.68 -1.43 -1.31
C GLY A 317 17.12 -1.19 0.09
N ALA A 318 16.90 0.09 0.44
CA ALA A 318 16.17 0.44 1.67
C ALA A 318 14.70 0.06 1.55
N ASP A 319 14.08 0.38 0.41
CA ASP A 319 12.67 0.10 0.14
C ASP A 319 12.37 -1.41 0.11
N GLU A 320 13.32 -2.23 -0.37
CA GLU A 320 13.18 -3.70 -0.39
C GLU A 320 13.25 -4.30 1.02
N LEU A 321 14.16 -3.79 1.86
CA LEU A 321 14.21 -4.16 3.28
C LEU A 321 12.94 -3.72 3.99
N ASP A 322 12.47 -2.49 3.76
CA ASP A 322 11.24 -1.99 4.35
C ASP A 322 10.04 -2.84 3.95
N GLN A 323 9.88 -3.17 2.66
CA GLN A 323 8.82 -4.07 2.16
C GLN A 323 8.87 -5.44 2.84
N PHE A 324 10.07 -6.00 3.06
CA PHE A 324 10.24 -7.26 3.77
C PHE A 324 9.78 -7.15 5.24
N GLU A 325 10.26 -6.16 5.98
CA GLU A 325 9.90 -5.97 7.40
C GLU A 325 8.39 -5.68 7.55
N THR A 326 7.89 -4.79 6.72
CA THR A 326 6.49 -4.40 6.59
C THR A 326 5.59 -5.59 6.26
N ALA A 327 6.06 -6.59 5.51
CA ALA A 327 5.34 -7.84 5.26
C ALA A 327 5.35 -8.79 6.47
N VAL A 328 6.50 -8.97 7.13
CA VAL A 328 6.62 -9.81 8.33
C VAL A 328 5.69 -9.31 9.44
N ASP A 329 5.65 -7.99 9.64
CA ASP A 329 4.83 -7.35 10.66
C ASP A 329 3.33 -7.46 10.35
N ALA A 330 2.94 -7.27 9.08
CA ALA A 330 1.54 -7.45 8.64
C ALA A 330 1.03 -8.88 8.84
N LEU A 331 1.91 -9.87 8.63
CA LEU A 331 1.61 -11.29 8.86
C LEU A 331 1.73 -11.70 10.33
N ALA A 332 2.24 -10.82 11.19
CA ALA A 332 2.52 -11.06 12.61
C ALA A 332 3.31 -12.36 12.85
N LEU A 333 4.29 -12.63 11.98
CA LEU A 333 5.11 -13.83 12.06
C LEU A 333 6.26 -13.64 13.06
N THR A 334 6.46 -14.64 13.91
CA THR A 334 7.52 -14.66 14.92
C THR A 334 8.17 -16.04 15.00
N GLY A 335 9.41 -16.08 15.49
CA GLY A 335 10.16 -17.30 15.75
C GLY A 335 11.54 -17.34 15.07
N PRO A 336 12.32 -18.39 15.32
CA PRO A 336 13.73 -18.46 14.91
C PRO A 336 13.93 -18.42 13.39
N GLN A 337 13.05 -19.05 12.62
CA GLN A 337 13.12 -19.04 11.15
C GLN A 337 12.96 -17.62 10.58
N VAL A 338 12.01 -16.85 11.10
CA VAL A 338 11.78 -15.46 10.68
C VAL A 338 12.98 -14.58 11.03
N GLU A 339 13.57 -14.77 12.21
CA GLU A 339 14.75 -14.04 12.65
C GLU A 339 16.00 -14.37 11.80
N GLU A 340 16.13 -15.62 11.35
CA GLU A 340 17.16 -16.01 10.38
C GLU A 340 16.98 -15.32 9.03
N LEU A 341 15.74 -15.20 8.53
CA LEU A 341 15.45 -14.47 7.30
C LEU A 341 15.73 -12.97 7.46
N ARG A 342 15.33 -12.33 8.58
CA ARG A 342 15.67 -10.94 8.89
C ARG A 342 17.18 -10.71 8.87
N ARG A 343 17.95 -11.55 9.58
CA ARG A 343 19.42 -11.48 9.57
C ARG A 343 20.01 -11.64 8.18
N TRP A 344 19.44 -12.51 7.34
CA TRP A 344 19.90 -12.72 5.97
C TRP A 344 19.68 -11.49 5.08
N VAL A 345 18.48 -10.91 5.07
CA VAL A 345 18.15 -9.71 4.27
C VAL A 345 18.95 -8.49 4.79
N GLN A 346 19.05 -8.31 6.10
CA GLN A 346 19.84 -7.23 6.71
C GLN A 346 21.33 -7.35 6.40
N ARG A 347 21.87 -8.57 6.36
CA ARG A 347 23.23 -8.82 5.89
C ARG A 347 23.39 -8.40 4.42
N GLY A 348 22.45 -8.76 3.55
CA GLY A 348 22.43 -8.30 2.15
C GLY A 348 22.43 -6.77 2.04
N ARG A 349 21.62 -6.08 2.84
CA ARG A 349 21.61 -4.61 2.93
C ARG A 349 22.95 -4.04 3.37
N THR A 350 23.58 -4.66 4.38
CA THR A 350 24.89 -4.24 4.89
C THR A 350 25.96 -4.33 3.80
N LEU A 351 26.03 -5.47 3.09
CA LEU A 351 26.97 -5.66 1.98
C LEU A 351 26.74 -4.65 0.86
N SER A 352 25.47 -4.36 0.54
CA SER A 352 25.09 -3.41 -0.50
C SER A 352 25.53 -1.98 -0.18
N ARG A 353 25.34 -1.54 1.08
CA ARG A 353 25.80 -0.23 1.58
C ARG A 353 27.32 -0.11 1.50
N LEU A 354 28.05 -1.14 1.90
CA LEU A 354 29.50 -1.16 1.80
C LEU A 354 29.95 -1.01 0.34
N ARG A 355 29.39 -1.80 -0.59
CA ARG A 355 29.67 -1.70 -2.03
C ARG A 355 29.32 -0.33 -2.62
N ALA A 356 28.28 0.31 -2.11
CA ALA A 356 27.89 1.66 -2.48
C ALA A 356 28.90 2.73 -2.03
N GLY A 357 29.81 2.40 -1.11
CA GLY A 357 30.81 3.31 -0.56
C GLY A 357 30.45 3.88 0.81
N GLU A 358 29.35 3.42 1.43
CA GLU A 358 29.01 3.76 2.82
C GLU A 358 29.86 2.94 3.79
N LEU A 359 31.13 3.29 3.89
CA LEU A 359 32.08 2.58 4.73
C LEU A 359 32.07 3.11 6.16
N PRO A 360 32.10 2.23 7.18
CA PRO A 360 32.23 2.67 8.57
C PRO A 360 33.59 3.32 8.79
N VAL A 361 33.69 4.16 9.82
CA VAL A 361 34.98 4.61 10.35
C VAL A 361 35.31 3.75 11.58
N ARG A 362 36.51 3.18 11.61
CA ARG A 362 37.03 2.32 12.67
C ARG A 362 38.25 2.96 13.30
N ARG A 363 38.43 2.75 14.61
CA ARG A 363 39.67 3.09 15.31
C ARG A 363 40.66 1.94 15.12
N ALA A 364 41.88 2.27 14.71
CA ALA A 364 42.98 1.31 14.57
C ALA A 364 44.11 1.68 15.55
N PRO A 365 44.06 1.20 16.81
CA PRO A 365 45.10 1.51 17.79
C PRO A 365 46.47 0.99 17.33
N GLY A 366 47.51 1.78 17.55
CA GLY A 366 48.89 1.44 17.18
C GLY A 366 49.25 1.64 15.71
N LEU A 367 48.34 2.19 14.89
CA LEU A 367 48.62 2.53 13.50
C LEU A 367 48.85 4.04 13.36
N HIS A 368 50.00 4.42 12.81
CA HIS A 368 50.29 5.81 12.45
C HIS A 368 49.64 6.09 11.09
N LEU A 369 48.64 6.96 11.07
CA LEU A 369 47.87 7.31 9.88
C LEU A 369 48.34 8.64 9.31
N ASP A 370 48.34 8.75 7.98
CA ASP A 370 48.57 10.02 7.30
C ASP A 370 47.42 11.01 7.65
N PRO A 371 47.63 12.35 7.61
CA PRO A 371 46.55 13.32 7.90
C PRO A 371 45.32 13.06 7.03
N GLU A 372 44.12 13.05 7.62
CA GLU A 372 42.82 12.73 6.98
C GLU A 372 42.66 11.28 6.48
N GLU A 373 43.62 10.39 6.75
CA GLU A 373 43.45 8.97 6.48
C GLU A 373 42.51 8.34 7.51
N THR A 374 41.45 7.70 7.03
CA THR A 374 40.46 7.02 7.88
C THR A 374 40.51 5.52 7.63
N VAL A 375 40.32 4.72 8.68
CA VAL A 375 40.31 3.26 8.57
C VAL A 375 38.87 2.78 8.49
N HIS A 376 38.59 1.89 7.54
CA HIS A 376 37.27 1.31 7.29
C HIS A 376 37.18 -0.14 7.77
N LEU A 377 38.28 -0.89 7.68
CA LEU A 377 38.41 -2.24 8.23
C LEU A 377 39.77 -2.40 8.90
N ASP A 378 39.79 -3.11 10.03
CA ASP A 378 40.99 -3.59 10.73
C ASP A 378 40.64 -4.97 11.33
N LEU A 379 41.18 -6.05 10.75
CA LEU A 379 40.83 -7.42 11.12
C LEU A 379 41.99 -8.42 10.90
N PRO A 380 41.98 -9.57 11.59
CA PRO A 380 42.91 -10.67 11.33
C PRO A 380 42.71 -11.26 9.93
N ALA A 381 43.81 -11.54 9.23
CA ALA A 381 43.77 -12.17 7.91
C ALA A 381 45.01 -13.05 7.68
N VAL A 382 44.88 -14.05 6.82
CA VAL A 382 46.01 -14.87 6.36
C VAL A 382 46.27 -14.56 4.89
N ARG A 383 47.44 -14.02 4.58
CA ARG A 383 47.85 -13.76 3.20
C ARG A 383 48.37 -15.05 2.57
N ILE A 384 47.79 -15.45 1.45
CA ILE A 384 48.23 -16.61 0.67
C ILE A 384 49.14 -16.14 -0.46
N ARG A 385 50.40 -16.60 -0.47
CA ARG A 385 51.34 -16.36 -1.59
C ARG A 385 51.53 -17.63 -2.40
N GLN A 386 51.25 -17.57 -3.69
CA GLN A 386 51.54 -18.66 -4.62
C GLN A 386 53.04 -18.67 -4.93
N LEU A 387 53.77 -19.70 -4.50
CA LEU A 387 55.19 -19.91 -4.78
C LEU A 387 55.36 -21.19 -5.61
N ALA A 388 56.53 -21.37 -6.24
CA ALA A 388 56.84 -22.56 -7.03
C ALA A 388 56.73 -23.89 -6.23
N ARG A 389 56.80 -23.82 -4.89
CA ARG A 389 56.67 -24.97 -3.97
C ARG A 389 55.25 -25.13 -3.39
N GLY A 390 54.28 -24.37 -3.90
CA GLY A 390 52.90 -24.33 -3.41
C GLY A 390 52.54 -23.06 -2.64
N PRO A 391 51.29 -22.97 -2.14
CA PRO A 391 50.80 -21.82 -1.41
C PRO A 391 51.49 -21.69 -0.04
N ARG A 392 52.00 -20.50 0.28
CA ARG A 392 52.58 -20.16 1.59
C ARG A 392 51.64 -19.20 2.33
N PRO A 393 50.91 -19.65 3.37
CA PRO A 393 50.12 -18.77 4.21
C PRO A 393 51.03 -17.92 5.10
N THR A 394 50.59 -16.71 5.43
CA THR A 394 51.27 -15.83 6.37
C THR A 394 50.19 -15.10 7.17
N GLU A 395 50.13 -15.36 8.46
CA GLU A 395 49.17 -14.71 9.36
C GLU A 395 49.52 -13.22 9.56
N GLY A 396 48.49 -12.41 9.76
CA GLY A 396 48.67 -10.99 9.98
C GLY A 396 47.35 -10.25 10.11
N ARG A 397 47.39 -8.97 9.78
CA ARG A 397 46.27 -8.04 9.93
C ARG A 397 46.02 -7.31 8.63
N LEU A 398 44.78 -7.34 8.14
CA LEU A 398 44.33 -6.64 6.95
C LEU A 398 43.65 -5.33 7.35
N ILE A 399 44.13 -4.23 6.79
CA ILE A 399 43.70 -2.88 7.11
C ILE A 399 43.28 -2.18 5.82
N CYS A 400 42.01 -1.84 5.72
CA CYS A 400 41.45 -1.07 4.61
C CYS A 400 41.30 0.39 5.05
N SER A 401 42.04 1.32 4.45
CA SER A 401 41.90 2.76 4.73
C SER A 401 41.33 3.52 3.52
N SER A 402 41.01 4.79 3.71
CA SER A 402 40.60 5.69 2.63
C SER A 402 41.68 5.90 1.55
N ARG A 403 42.96 5.59 1.83
CA ARG A 403 44.07 5.78 0.88
C ARG A 403 44.64 4.50 0.30
N LYS A 404 44.69 3.42 1.08
CA LYS A 404 45.38 2.18 0.66
C LYS A 404 44.87 0.96 1.43
N LEU A 405 45.06 -0.20 0.83
CA LEU A 405 44.93 -1.49 1.49
C LEU A 405 46.30 -1.89 2.03
N ARG A 406 46.38 -2.27 3.30
CA ARG A 406 47.61 -2.75 3.94
C ARG A 406 47.40 -4.12 4.54
N PHE A 407 48.41 -4.97 4.42
CA PHE A 407 48.54 -6.19 5.20
C PHE A 407 49.83 -6.13 6.01
N ILE A 408 49.73 -6.35 7.31
CA ILE A 408 50.85 -6.35 8.25
C ILE A 408 51.00 -7.77 8.81
N GLY A 409 52.12 -8.43 8.50
CA GLY A 409 52.47 -9.75 9.01
C GLY A 409 53.96 -9.87 9.30
N PRO A 410 54.39 -10.85 10.12
CA PRO A 410 55.75 -10.93 10.66
C PRO A 410 56.82 -11.18 9.60
N GLU A 411 56.49 -11.86 8.50
CA GLU A 411 57.45 -12.23 7.46
C GLU A 411 57.33 -11.43 6.15
N ALA A 412 56.19 -10.78 5.90
CA ALA A 412 55.95 -10.01 4.67
C ALA A 412 54.70 -9.13 4.74
N GLY A 413 54.89 -7.84 4.97
CA GLY A 413 53.85 -6.83 4.74
C GLY A 413 53.63 -6.52 3.26
N ILE A 414 52.46 -5.99 2.91
CA ILE A 414 52.20 -5.41 1.59
C ILE A 414 51.30 -4.19 1.74
N GLU A 415 51.62 -3.12 0.99
CA GLU A 415 50.75 -1.96 0.83
C GLU A 415 50.33 -1.86 -0.64
N LEU A 416 49.03 -1.71 -0.87
CA LEU A 416 48.42 -1.56 -2.18
C LEU A 416 47.62 -0.25 -2.20
N PRO A 417 48.15 0.81 -2.84
CA PRO A 417 47.37 2.02 -3.11
C PRO A 417 46.15 1.69 -3.97
N TRP A 418 45.00 2.34 -3.72
CA TRP A 418 43.77 2.09 -4.49
C TRP A 418 43.93 2.34 -6.00
N SER A 419 44.85 3.22 -6.39
CA SER A 419 45.19 3.49 -7.81
C SER A 419 45.76 2.28 -8.55
N ARG A 420 46.35 1.31 -7.82
CA ARG A 420 46.95 0.10 -8.39
C ARG A 420 46.00 -1.11 -8.37
N ILE A 421 44.98 -1.10 -7.52
CA ILE A 421 44.00 -2.18 -7.43
C ILE A 421 43.04 -2.10 -8.62
N VAL A 422 42.80 -3.21 -9.30
CA VAL A 422 41.95 -3.31 -10.49
C VAL A 422 40.56 -3.81 -10.11
N SER A 423 40.51 -4.94 -9.40
CA SER A 423 39.27 -5.61 -8.98
C SER A 423 39.47 -6.35 -7.67
N VAL A 424 38.36 -6.61 -6.99
CA VAL A 424 38.28 -7.48 -5.82
C VAL A 424 37.24 -8.54 -6.12
N THR A 425 37.55 -9.80 -5.84
CA THR A 425 36.65 -10.93 -6.07
C THR A 425 36.75 -11.92 -4.91
N VAL A 426 35.69 -12.70 -4.69
CA VAL A 426 35.72 -13.83 -3.76
C VAL A 426 35.73 -15.12 -4.58
N ALA A 427 36.72 -15.96 -4.34
CA ALA A 427 36.84 -17.28 -4.95
C ALA A 427 37.27 -18.29 -3.88
N ASP A 428 36.56 -19.42 -3.79
CA ASP A 428 36.87 -20.51 -2.85
C ASP A 428 37.04 -20.06 -1.38
N GLY A 429 36.25 -19.06 -0.94
CA GLY A 429 36.31 -18.50 0.41
C GLY A 429 37.47 -17.52 0.67
N VAL A 430 38.25 -17.21 -0.36
CA VAL A 430 39.41 -16.31 -0.31
C VAL A 430 39.08 -15.01 -1.03
N VAL A 431 39.48 -13.89 -0.44
CA VAL A 431 39.39 -12.56 -1.07
C VAL A 431 40.59 -12.34 -1.96
N GLU A 432 40.36 -12.24 -3.26
CA GLU A 432 41.38 -11.98 -4.27
C GLU A 432 41.35 -10.50 -4.68
N VAL A 433 42.50 -9.84 -4.57
CA VAL A 433 42.71 -8.45 -4.97
C VAL A 433 43.66 -8.44 -6.15
N ALA A 434 43.16 -8.15 -7.36
CA ALA A 434 43.99 -8.00 -8.55
C ALA A 434 44.59 -6.58 -8.59
N ALA A 435 45.89 -6.45 -8.89
CA ALA A 435 46.57 -5.16 -8.95
C ALA A 435 47.59 -5.08 -10.09
N THR A 436 47.80 -3.87 -10.63
CA THR A 436 48.79 -3.55 -11.69
C THR A 436 50.22 -3.41 -11.17
N SER A 437 50.56 -4.12 -10.09
CA SER A 437 51.88 -4.06 -9.46
C SER A 437 52.82 -5.12 -10.07
N ALA A 438 54.14 -4.88 -10.03
CA ALA A 438 55.13 -5.86 -10.47
C ALA A 438 55.10 -7.18 -9.67
N ARG A 439 54.52 -7.16 -8.46
CA ARG A 439 54.30 -8.34 -7.60
C ARG A 439 52.90 -8.95 -7.77
N GLY A 440 52.11 -8.43 -8.72
CA GLY A 440 50.73 -8.84 -8.95
C GLY A 440 49.77 -8.36 -7.86
N GLY A 441 48.69 -9.11 -7.69
CA GLY A 441 47.66 -8.93 -6.67
C GLY A 441 48.02 -9.54 -5.30
N ALA A 442 46.99 -9.78 -4.48
CA ALA A 442 47.10 -10.50 -3.21
C ALA A 442 45.83 -11.31 -2.93
N SER A 443 45.99 -12.45 -2.25
CA SER A 443 44.89 -13.31 -1.82
C SER A 443 44.87 -13.38 -0.29
N PHE A 444 43.68 -13.22 0.31
CA PHE A 444 43.49 -13.17 1.76
C PHE A 444 42.40 -14.14 2.20
N GLU A 445 42.75 -15.06 3.10
CA GLU A 445 41.78 -15.81 3.87
C GLU A 445 41.38 -14.98 5.10
N VAL A 446 40.07 -14.85 5.32
CA VAL A 446 39.45 -14.02 6.34
C VAL A 446 38.21 -14.72 6.88
N GLU A 447 37.76 -14.33 8.06
CA GLU A 447 36.54 -14.89 8.68
C GLU A 447 35.29 -14.68 7.81
N ASP A 448 35.15 -13.50 7.21
CA ASP A 448 34.00 -13.13 6.39
C ASP A 448 34.43 -12.53 5.04
N PRO A 449 34.65 -13.37 4.00
CA PRO A 449 35.17 -12.92 2.72
C PRO A 449 34.21 -12.00 1.98
N ASP A 450 32.89 -12.19 2.11
CA ASP A 450 31.88 -11.35 1.44
C ASP A 450 31.86 -9.94 2.00
N LEU A 451 31.92 -9.80 3.33
CA LEU A 451 31.99 -8.51 4.02
C LEU A 451 33.26 -7.75 3.65
N VAL A 452 34.41 -8.45 3.68
CA VAL A 452 35.70 -7.85 3.34
C VAL A 452 35.71 -7.42 1.87
N ALA A 453 35.30 -8.29 0.95
CA ALA A 453 35.22 -7.94 -0.46
C ALA A 453 34.30 -6.73 -0.70
N ALA A 454 33.10 -6.71 -0.11
CA ALA A 454 32.16 -5.59 -0.24
C ALA A 454 32.76 -4.25 0.25
N ALA A 455 33.47 -4.26 1.37
CA ALA A 455 34.14 -3.08 1.90
C ALA A 455 35.32 -2.62 1.03
N LEU A 456 36.13 -3.56 0.51
CA LEU A 456 37.23 -3.25 -0.41
C LEU A 456 36.71 -2.72 -1.76
N GLU A 457 35.62 -3.28 -2.28
CA GLU A 457 34.93 -2.78 -3.48
C GLU A 457 34.41 -1.36 -3.27
N GLY A 458 33.77 -1.10 -2.12
CA GLY A 458 33.33 0.24 -1.71
C GLY A 458 34.47 1.24 -1.60
N ALA A 459 35.57 0.85 -0.95
CA ALA A 459 36.75 1.70 -0.80
C ALA A 459 37.40 2.01 -2.14
N LEU A 460 37.51 1.00 -3.01
CA LEU A 460 37.99 1.18 -4.38
C LEU A 460 37.10 2.14 -5.17
N ARG A 461 35.77 2.01 -5.04
CA ARG A 461 34.78 2.90 -5.69
C ARG A 461 34.94 4.36 -5.23
N VAL A 462 35.02 4.59 -3.92
CA VAL A 462 35.22 5.93 -3.34
C VAL A 462 36.57 6.52 -3.76
N ALA A 463 37.65 5.73 -3.62
CA ALA A 463 39.01 6.19 -3.87
C ALA A 463 39.29 6.50 -5.35
N LYS A 464 38.64 5.77 -6.28
CA LYS A 464 38.85 5.99 -7.70
C LYS A 464 38.09 7.18 -8.28
N ARG A 465 37.12 7.80 -7.58
CA ARG A 465 36.29 8.93 -8.07
C ARG A 465 35.82 8.80 -9.54
N LEU A 466 35.73 7.57 -10.04
CA LEU A 466 35.43 7.22 -11.42
C LEU A 466 34.01 6.65 -11.42
N THR A 467 33.02 7.33 -12.01
CA THR A 467 32.72 7.15 -13.45
C THR A 467 32.54 5.68 -13.85
N LEU A 468 31.90 4.85 -13.01
CA LEU A 468 30.92 3.92 -13.56
C LEU A 468 29.69 4.76 -13.87
N ALA A 469 29.33 4.89 -15.14
CA ALA A 469 28.12 5.58 -15.55
C ALA A 469 26.93 5.07 -14.71
N PRO A 470 26.09 5.95 -14.13
CA PRO A 470 24.81 5.52 -13.58
C PRO A 470 24.04 4.85 -14.72
N GLY A 471 23.79 3.54 -14.59
CA GLY A 471 23.08 2.77 -15.62
C GLY A 471 23.86 1.62 -16.28
N ARG A 472 25.14 1.38 -15.96
CA ARG A 472 25.72 0.05 -16.22
C ARG A 472 25.15 -0.92 -15.18
N ARG A 473 23.91 -1.36 -15.39
CA ARG A 473 23.25 -2.41 -14.59
C ARG A 473 24.29 -3.50 -14.35
N ASP A 474 24.56 -3.78 -13.08
CA ASP A 474 25.43 -4.90 -12.72
C ASP A 474 24.88 -6.13 -13.46
N ARG A 475 25.75 -6.92 -14.08
CA ARG A 475 25.35 -8.14 -14.83
C ARG A 475 24.63 -9.17 -13.92
N ARG A 476 24.58 -8.90 -12.62
CA ARG A 476 23.98 -9.67 -11.55
C ARG A 476 22.48 -9.42 -11.33
N SER A 477 21.89 -8.32 -11.81
CA SER A 477 20.45 -8.09 -11.59
C SER A 477 19.60 -9.06 -12.41
N ILE A 478 18.76 -9.82 -11.72
CA ILE A 478 17.80 -10.77 -12.28
C ILE A 478 16.45 -10.04 -12.39
N PRO A 479 15.85 -9.90 -13.59
CA PRO A 479 14.54 -9.27 -13.73
C PRO A 479 13.46 -9.95 -12.87
N PRO A 480 12.52 -9.19 -12.26
CA PRO A 480 11.46 -9.76 -11.41
C PRO A 480 10.64 -10.86 -12.10
N GLU A 481 10.36 -10.69 -13.39
CA GLU A 481 9.61 -11.67 -14.21
C GLU A 481 10.39 -12.99 -14.33
N LEU A 482 11.72 -12.89 -14.42
CA LEU A 482 12.61 -14.04 -14.50
C LEU A 482 12.72 -14.77 -13.17
N LYS A 483 12.81 -14.04 -12.05
CA LYS A 483 12.73 -14.61 -10.69
C LYS A 483 11.42 -15.37 -10.52
N ALA A 484 10.30 -14.78 -10.92
CA ALA A 484 8.99 -15.41 -10.85
C ALA A 484 8.90 -16.69 -11.72
N GLN A 485 9.39 -16.64 -12.96
CA GLN A 485 9.40 -17.78 -13.88
C GLN A 485 10.21 -18.96 -13.34
N VAL A 486 11.44 -18.69 -12.87
CA VAL A 486 12.33 -19.74 -12.32
C VAL A 486 11.73 -20.31 -11.04
N TRP A 487 11.17 -19.47 -10.17
CA TRP A 487 10.51 -19.94 -8.96
C TRP A 487 9.30 -20.83 -9.24
N GLN A 488 8.48 -20.48 -10.24
CA GLN A 488 7.36 -21.31 -10.64
C GLN A 488 7.82 -22.64 -11.25
N ARG A 489 8.83 -22.60 -12.13
CA ARG A 489 9.42 -23.80 -12.76
C ARG A 489 9.96 -24.77 -11.72
N ASP A 490 10.73 -24.26 -10.75
CA ASP A 490 11.38 -25.07 -9.72
C ASP A 490 10.42 -25.41 -8.57
N GLY A 491 9.20 -24.87 -8.59
CA GLY A 491 8.18 -25.13 -7.57
C GLY A 491 8.53 -24.57 -6.20
N GLY A 492 9.38 -23.53 -6.14
CA GLY A 492 9.85 -22.95 -4.88
C GLY A 492 10.56 -23.97 -3.98
N ARG A 493 11.36 -24.87 -4.56
CA ARG A 493 12.18 -25.85 -3.84
C ARG A 493 13.57 -25.93 -4.45
N CYS A 494 14.53 -26.32 -3.63
CA CYS A 494 15.88 -26.66 -4.07
C CYS A 494 15.81 -27.78 -5.11
N VAL A 495 16.40 -27.56 -6.29
CA VAL A 495 16.40 -28.57 -7.36
C VAL A 495 17.30 -29.77 -7.05
N ASP A 496 18.25 -29.61 -6.12
CA ASP A 496 19.19 -30.65 -5.70
C ASP A 496 18.64 -31.51 -4.55
N CYS A 497 18.28 -30.89 -3.42
CA CYS A 497 17.86 -31.62 -2.21
C CYS A 497 16.36 -31.55 -1.91
N GLY A 498 15.57 -30.79 -2.66
CA GLY A 498 14.13 -30.63 -2.44
C GLY A 498 13.73 -29.76 -1.24
N ALA A 499 14.69 -29.19 -0.50
CA ALA A 499 14.41 -28.27 0.60
C ALA A 499 13.56 -27.08 0.12
N THR A 500 12.64 -26.61 0.96
CA THR A 500 11.72 -25.50 0.65
C THR A 500 12.07 -24.20 1.38
N HIS A 501 13.13 -24.21 2.18
CA HIS A 501 13.54 -23.12 3.06
C HIS A 501 14.95 -22.63 2.72
N TYR A 502 15.24 -21.35 3.01
CA TYR A 502 16.50 -20.66 2.70
C TYR A 502 16.95 -20.83 1.24
N LEU A 503 16.05 -20.49 0.32
CA LEU A 503 16.23 -20.66 -1.11
C LEU A 503 16.94 -19.46 -1.73
N GLU A 504 17.88 -19.73 -2.63
CA GLU A 504 18.69 -18.75 -3.33
C GLU A 504 18.62 -19.00 -4.83
N PHE A 505 18.64 -17.93 -5.63
CA PHE A 505 18.83 -18.03 -7.07
C PHE A 505 20.31 -18.23 -7.36
N ASP A 506 20.65 -19.31 -8.04
CA ASP A 506 22.00 -19.65 -8.45
C ASP A 506 22.09 -19.78 -9.97
N HIS A 507 23.24 -19.39 -10.54
CA HIS A 507 23.52 -19.63 -11.95
C HIS A 507 24.18 -21.01 -12.12
N ILE A 508 23.57 -21.89 -12.91
CA ILE A 508 24.12 -23.21 -13.26
C ILE A 508 25.53 -23.04 -13.81
N ILE A 509 25.69 -22.16 -14.80
CA ILE A 509 26.99 -21.66 -15.25
C ILE A 509 27.26 -20.33 -14.52
N PRO A 510 28.24 -20.25 -13.61
CA PRO A 510 28.52 -19.04 -12.84
C PRO A 510 28.79 -17.82 -13.72
N LEU A 511 28.36 -16.63 -13.26
CA LEU A 511 28.65 -15.35 -13.93
C LEU A 511 30.15 -15.11 -14.13
N SER A 512 30.99 -15.54 -13.17
CA SER A 512 32.45 -15.46 -13.28
C SER A 512 33.02 -16.26 -14.45
N ARG A 513 32.28 -17.24 -14.96
CA ARG A 513 32.61 -18.07 -16.13
C ARG A 513 31.80 -17.69 -17.38
N GLY A 514 31.14 -16.52 -17.37
CA GLY A 514 30.41 -15.99 -18.52
C GLY A 514 28.99 -16.51 -18.69
N GLY A 515 28.40 -17.13 -17.65
CA GLY A 515 27.00 -17.57 -17.70
C GLY A 515 26.01 -16.43 -17.92
N ALA A 516 24.97 -16.66 -18.71
CA ALA A 516 23.92 -15.67 -18.97
C ALA A 516 22.85 -15.67 -17.87
N THR A 517 22.31 -14.50 -17.52
CA THR A 517 21.13 -14.38 -16.64
C THR A 517 19.88 -14.68 -17.47
N SER A 518 19.48 -15.96 -17.50
CA SER A 518 18.32 -16.46 -18.25
C SER A 518 17.62 -17.56 -17.47
N ALA A 519 16.34 -17.83 -17.76
CA ALA A 519 15.58 -18.85 -17.04
C ALA A 519 16.27 -20.22 -17.13
N ALA A 520 16.85 -20.55 -18.29
CA ALA A 520 17.54 -21.82 -18.53
C ALA A 520 18.85 -21.97 -17.73
N ASN A 521 19.52 -20.87 -17.38
CA ASN A 521 20.78 -20.89 -16.65
C ASN A 521 20.61 -20.54 -15.16
N LEU A 522 19.41 -20.19 -14.72
CA LEU A 522 19.09 -19.96 -13.31
C LEU A 522 18.44 -21.21 -12.71
N GLN A 523 18.70 -21.46 -11.45
CA GLN A 523 18.08 -22.53 -10.65
C GLN A 523 17.87 -22.07 -9.20
N ILE A 524 16.93 -22.70 -8.50
CA ILE A 524 16.75 -22.54 -7.07
C ILE A 524 17.56 -23.60 -6.32
N LEU A 525 18.45 -23.16 -5.43
CA LEU A 525 19.15 -24.02 -4.47
C LEU A 525 18.88 -23.55 -3.04
N CYS A 526 18.89 -24.46 -2.06
CA CYS A 526 18.97 -24.04 -0.67
C CYS A 526 20.39 -23.54 -0.37
N ARG A 527 20.52 -22.66 0.63
CA ARG A 527 21.81 -22.08 1.04
C ARG A 527 22.91 -23.12 1.27
N GLY A 528 22.56 -24.29 1.82
CA GLY A 528 23.49 -25.41 2.03
C GLY A 528 24.03 -25.95 0.71
N CYS A 529 23.14 -26.35 -0.21
CA CYS A 529 23.51 -26.83 -1.54
C CYS A 529 24.24 -25.76 -2.36
N ASN A 530 23.81 -24.49 -2.29
CA ASN A 530 24.45 -23.39 -3.00
C ASN A 530 25.90 -23.17 -2.52
N ARG A 531 26.11 -23.16 -1.19
CA ARG A 531 27.44 -23.05 -0.59
C ARG A 531 28.33 -24.23 -0.96
N THR A 532 27.76 -25.44 -0.98
CA THR A 532 28.48 -26.62 -1.44
C THR A 532 28.84 -26.48 -2.92
N LYS A 533 27.92 -26.10 -3.81
CA LYS A 533 28.22 -25.93 -5.24
C LYS A 533 29.32 -24.90 -5.47
N GLY A 534 29.20 -23.70 -4.92
CA GLY A 534 30.13 -22.59 -5.16
C GLY A 534 30.23 -22.26 -6.66
N ALA A 535 31.45 -22.01 -7.15
CA ALA A 535 31.70 -21.74 -8.58
C ALA A 535 31.88 -23.03 -9.44
N ARG A 536 31.50 -24.20 -8.92
CA ARG A 536 31.58 -25.47 -9.63
C ARG A 536 30.37 -25.65 -10.55
N ILE A 537 30.59 -26.33 -11.67
CA ILE A 537 29.56 -26.68 -12.66
C ILE A 537 29.09 -28.09 -12.36
#